data_AF-A0A3P7L4C3-F1
#
_entry.id   AF-A0A3P7L4C3-F1
#
_cell.length_a   1.000
_cell.length_b   1.000
_cell.length_c   1.000
_cell.angle_alpha   90.00
_cell.angle_beta   90.00
_cell.angle_gamma   90.00
#
_symmetry.space_group_name_H-M   'P 1'
#
loop_
_entity.id
_entity.type
_entity.pdbx_description
1 polymer ?
#
loop_
_entity_poly.entity_id
_entity_poly.type
_entity_poly.pdbx_seq_one_letter_code
_entity_poly.pdbx_strand_id
1 'polypeptide(L)'
;TLIMSEDLCLKITNKVLNQLGRPSSDRPAAASFDVKLRHEQNYNTTGLLSYVQSNIPKLTFEQKCVYDQIMQIVNKGFGEIFFLDAPEGTVKRS
;
A
#
# COMPACT_ATOMS: atom_id res chain seq x y z
N THR A 1 -21.76 2.70 20.21
CA THR A 1 -22.39 2.58 18.87
C THR A 1 -21.54 1.66 17.99
N LEU A 2 -22.14 0.74 17.23
CA LEU A 2 -21.43 -0.22 16.36
C LEU A 2 -20.46 0.45 15.35
N ILE A 3 -20.78 1.68 14.94
CA ILE A 3 -19.98 2.51 14.04
C ILE A 3 -18.53 2.67 14.51
N MET A 4 -18.30 3.00 15.79
CA MET A 4 -16.92 3.18 16.30
C MET A 4 -16.14 1.87 16.32
N SER A 5 -16.83 0.75 16.60
CA SER A 5 -16.20 -0.57 16.56
C SER A 5 -15.85 -0.99 15.14
N GLU A 6 -16.67 -0.59 14.17
CA GLU A 6 -16.44 -0.87 12.76
C GLU A 6 -15.29 -0.04 12.19
N ASP A 7 -15.23 1.26 12.52
CA ASP A 7 -14.11 2.12 12.15
C ASP A 7 -12.80 1.66 12.79
N LEU A 8 -12.84 1.14 14.03
CA LEU A 8 -11.68 0.56 14.69
C LEU A 8 -11.24 -0.75 14.00
N CYS A 9 -12.17 -1.64 13.68
CA CYS A 9 -11.86 -2.87 12.94
C CYS A 9 -11.30 -2.57 11.55
N LEU A 10 -11.85 -1.58 10.84
CA LEU A 10 -11.33 -1.12 9.56
C LEU A 10 -9.90 -0.60 9.70
N LYS A 11 -9.61 0.24 10.70
CA LYS A 11 -8.27 0.77 10.96
C LYS A 11 -7.25 -0.31 11.32
N ILE A 12 -7.63 -1.29 12.14
CA ILE A 12 -6.69 -2.30 12.65
C ILE A 12 -6.53 -3.49 11.69
N THR A 13 -7.62 -3.92 11.04
CA THR A 13 -7.67 -5.20 10.32
C THR A 13 -7.97 -5.06 8.83
N ASN A 14 -8.30 -3.86 8.34
CA ASN A 14 -8.83 -3.62 7.00
C ASN A 14 -10.08 -4.47 6.65
N LYS A 15 -10.79 -4.98 7.66
CA LYS A 15 -12.02 -5.77 7.53
C LYS A 15 -13.18 -5.07 8.23
N VAL A 16 -14.35 -5.13 7.59
CA VAL A 16 -15.63 -4.69 8.19
C VAL A 16 -16.16 -5.75 9.17
N LEU A 17 -17.07 -5.37 10.07
CA LEU A 17 -17.58 -6.28 11.11
C LEU A 17 -18.26 -7.53 10.51
N ASN A 18 -18.95 -7.39 9.39
CA ASN A 18 -19.57 -8.52 8.67
C ASN A 18 -18.54 -9.57 8.23
N GLN A 19 -17.34 -9.15 7.82
CA GLN A 19 -16.24 -10.05 7.44
C GLN A 19 -15.57 -10.71 8.65
N LEU A 20 -15.88 -10.23 9.86
CA LEU A 20 -15.41 -10.77 11.13
C LEU A 20 -16.49 -11.59 11.85
N GLY A 21 -17.61 -11.88 11.17
CA GLY A 21 -18.74 -12.63 11.76
C GLY A 21 -19.52 -11.85 12.82
N ARG A 22 -19.44 -10.51 12.81
CA ARG A 22 -20.10 -9.62 13.76
C ARG A 22 -21.19 -8.79 13.07
N PRO A 23 -22.27 -8.41 13.80
CA PRO A 23 -23.28 -7.50 13.27
C PRO A 23 -22.64 -6.14 12.96
N SER A 24 -22.72 -5.74 11.69
CA SER A 24 -22.27 -4.42 11.20
C SER A 24 -23.32 -3.34 11.47
N SER A 25 -22.89 -2.08 11.36
CA SER A 25 -23.80 -0.93 11.39
C SER A 25 -24.54 -0.80 10.06
N ASP A 26 -25.72 -0.16 10.04
CA ASP A 26 -26.48 0.19 8.82
C ASP A 26 -25.78 1.26 7.92
N ARG A 27 -24.46 1.43 8.06
CA ARG A 27 -23.70 2.44 7.34
C ARG A 27 -23.56 2.04 5.87
N PRO A 28 -23.71 2.98 4.91
CA PRO A 28 -23.47 2.69 3.50
C PRO A 28 -22.05 2.17 3.26
N ALA A 29 -21.92 1.08 2.50
CA ALA A 29 -20.63 0.47 2.15
C ALA A 29 -19.63 1.46 1.52
N ALA A 30 -20.13 2.47 0.80
CA ALA A 30 -19.31 3.55 0.22
C ALA A 30 -18.52 4.32 1.29
N ALA A 31 -19.11 4.55 2.46
CA ALA A 31 -18.47 5.30 3.52
C ALA A 31 -17.36 4.47 4.22
N SER A 32 -17.53 3.14 4.34
CA SER A 32 -16.44 2.26 4.81
C SER A 32 -15.29 2.14 3.80
N PHE A 33 -15.59 2.19 2.50
CA PHE A 33 -14.58 2.15 1.44
C PHE A 33 -13.71 3.42 1.44
N ASP A 34 -14.32 4.60 1.62
CA ASP A 34 -13.60 5.86 1.74
C ASP A 34 -12.59 5.85 2.90
N VAL A 35 -12.98 5.30 4.05
CA VAL A 35 -12.08 5.18 5.22
C VAL A 35 -10.89 4.25 4.92
N LYS A 36 -11.14 3.12 4.26
CA LYS A 36 -10.08 2.19 3.88
C LYS A 36 -9.10 2.83 2.88
N LEU A 37 -9.64 3.50 1.86
CA LEU A 37 -8.83 4.19 0.86
C LEU A 37 -7.96 5.28 1.49
N ARG A 38 -8.53 6.10 2.38
CA ARG A 38 -7.76 7.11 3.11
C ARG A 38 -6.68 6.51 3.97
N HIS A 39 -6.93 5.36 4.62
CA HIS A 39 -5.92 4.67 5.41
C HIS A 39 -4.77 4.13 4.54
N GLU A 40 -5.09 3.49 3.41
CA GLU A 40 -4.09 3.03 2.44
C GLU A 40 -3.27 4.18 1.84
N GLN A 41 -3.87 5.37 1.71
CA GLN A 41 -3.21 6.58 1.21
C GLN A 41 -2.52 7.42 2.30
N ASN A 42 -2.66 7.06 3.57
CA ASN A 42 -2.11 7.83 4.69
C ASN A 42 -0.63 7.50 4.95
N TYR A 43 0.22 7.66 3.94
CA TYR A 43 1.66 7.51 4.05
C TYR A 43 2.38 8.86 4.03
N ASN A 44 3.54 8.92 4.70
CA ASN A 44 4.40 10.11 4.68
C ASN A 44 5.08 10.25 3.30
N THR A 45 4.43 10.96 2.39
CA THR A 45 4.91 11.20 1.03
C THR A 45 6.30 11.82 0.99
N THR A 46 6.58 12.80 1.85
CA THR A 46 7.89 13.46 1.95
C THR A 46 8.97 12.48 2.38
N GLY A 47 8.71 11.67 3.42
CA GLY A 47 9.65 10.66 3.90
C GLY A 47 9.92 9.58 2.85
N LEU A 48 8.88 9.12 2.15
CA LEU A 48 9.02 8.16 1.05
C LEU A 48 9.83 8.74 -0.11
N LEU A 49 9.58 9.99 -0.50
CA LEU A 49 10.34 10.65 -1.56
C LEU A 49 11.82 10.76 -1.18
N SER A 50 12.14 11.21 0.03
CA SER A 50 13.51 11.29 0.52
C SER A 50 14.20 9.91 0.56
N TYR A 51 13.46 8.86 0.95
CA TYR A 51 13.96 7.49 0.95
C TYR A 51 14.31 7.02 -0.47
N VAL A 52 13.40 7.24 -1.44
CA VAL A 52 13.62 6.86 -2.84
C VAL A 52 14.85 7.61 -3.39
N GLN A 53 14.91 8.93 -3.22
CA GLN A 53 16.03 9.75 -3.68
C GLN A 53 17.37 9.30 -3.10
N SER A 54 17.39 8.89 -1.83
CA SER A 54 18.61 8.42 -1.16
C SER A 54 19.08 7.02 -1.59
N ASN A 55 18.21 6.24 -2.22
CA ASN A 55 18.51 4.86 -2.64
C ASN A 55 18.74 4.72 -4.14
N ILE A 56 18.21 5.62 -4.98
CA ILE A 56 18.48 5.63 -6.43
C ILE A 56 19.99 5.54 -6.76
N PRO A 57 20.89 6.31 -6.11
CA PRO A 57 22.33 6.22 -6.41
C PRO A 57 22.99 4.90 -5.98
N LYS A 58 22.31 4.09 -5.15
CA LYS A 58 22.83 2.82 -4.61
C LYS A 58 22.38 1.61 -5.45
N LEU A 59 21.52 1.83 -6.44
CA LEU A 59 21.01 0.76 -7.30
C LEU A 59 22.11 0.24 -8.22
N THR A 60 22.12 -1.07 -8.45
CA THR A 60 22.89 -1.65 -9.55
C THR A 60 22.29 -1.22 -10.89
N PHE A 61 23.03 -1.41 -11.98
CA PHE A 61 22.53 -1.13 -13.33
C PHE A 61 21.23 -1.87 -13.63
N GLU A 62 21.14 -3.15 -13.26
CA GLU A 62 19.93 -3.97 -13.45
C GLU A 62 18.75 -3.45 -12.62
N GLN A 63 18.97 -3.17 -11.33
CA GLN A 63 17.93 -2.62 -10.46
C GLN A 63 17.45 -1.25 -10.93
N LYS A 64 18.35 -0.42 -11.47
CA LYS A 64 18.01 0.89 -12.04
C LYS A 64 17.14 0.74 -13.29
N CYS A 65 17.46 -0.22 -14.16
CA CYS A 65 16.67 -0.50 -15.36
C CYS A 65 15.23 -0.89 -15.01
N VAL A 66 15.06 -1.80 -14.05
CA VAL A 66 13.75 -2.22 -13.54
C VAL A 66 13.00 -1.06 -12.87
N TYR A 67 13.69 -0.27 -12.04
CA TYR A 67 13.11 0.92 -11.42
C TYR A 67 12.58 1.91 -12.45
N ASP A 68 13.36 2.19 -13.51
CA ASP A 68 12.95 3.13 -14.56
C ASP A 68 11.74 2.63 -15.35
N GLN A 69 11.65 1.34 -15.62
CA GLN A 69 10.48 0.73 -16.26
C GLN A 69 9.22 0.89 -15.39
N ILE A 70 9.31 0.59 -14.10
CA ILE A 70 8.20 0.76 -13.16
C ILE A 70 7.77 2.23 -13.11
N MET A 71 8.71 3.16 -12.98
CA MET A 71 8.40 4.59 -12.93
C MET A 71 7.74 5.09 -14.22
N GLN A 72 8.15 4.60 -15.39
CA GLN A 72 7.48 4.94 -16.65
C GLN A 72 6.02 4.48 -16.68
N ILE A 73 5.73 3.28 -16.16
CA ILE A 73 4.37 2.71 -16.16
C ILE A 73 3.49 3.45 -15.14
N VAL A 74 4.02 3.72 -13.94
CA VAL A 74 3.36 4.52 -12.90
C VAL A 74 3.03 5.92 -13.42
N ASN A 75 3.99 6.60 -14.08
CA ASN A 75 3.77 7.93 -14.64
C ASN A 75 2.75 7.96 -15.78
N LYS A 76 2.55 6.84 -16.47
CA LYS A 76 1.49 6.69 -17.49
C LYS A 76 0.12 6.35 -16.90
N GLY A 77 0.05 6.05 -15.59
CA GLY A 77 -1.19 5.71 -14.90
C GLY A 77 -1.72 4.30 -15.21
N PHE A 78 -0.89 3.42 -15.79
CA PHE A 78 -1.27 2.03 -15.99
C PHE A 78 -1.07 1.25 -14.69
N GLY A 79 -2.15 0.65 -14.18
CA GLY A 79 -2.07 -0.31 -13.09
C GLY A 79 -1.64 -1.67 -13.62
N GLU A 80 -0.36 -2.00 -13.50
CA GLU A 80 0.19 -3.30 -13.88
C GLU A 80 0.78 -4.03 -12.66
N ILE A 81 0.72 -5.35 -12.69
CA ILE A 81 1.31 -6.23 -11.67
C ILE A 81 2.70 -6.64 -12.17
N PHE A 82 3.73 -6.41 -11.35
CA PHE A 82 5.10 -6.79 -11.64
C PHE A 82 5.52 -8.01 -10.82
N PHE A 83 6.16 -8.98 -11.48
CA PHE A 83 6.86 -10.08 -10.82
C PHE A 83 8.34 -9.77 -10.84
N LEU A 84 8.94 -9.72 -9.65
CA LEU A 84 10.36 -9.42 -9.47
C LEU A 84 11.04 -10.68 -8.92
N ASP A 85 11.75 -11.39 -9.79
CA ASP A 85 12.60 -12.50 -9.38
C ASP A 85 13.89 -11.92 -8.77
N ALA A 86 14.04 -12.06 -7.45
CA ALA A 86 15.29 -11.72 -6.79
C ALA A 86 16.19 -12.96 -6.73
N PRO A 87 17.44 -12.92 -7.22
CA PRO A 87 18.40 -13.99 -6.95
C PRO A 87 18.56 -14.13 -5.42
N GLU A 88 18.52 -15.37 -4.95
CA GLU A 88 18.57 -15.78 -3.55
C GLU A 88 19.83 -15.22 -2.87
N GLY A 89 19.73 -14.02 -2.30
CA GLY A 89 20.90 -13.32 -1.76
C GLY A 89 20.68 -11.84 -1.42
N THR A 90 19.65 -11.19 -1.97
CA THR A 90 19.40 -9.75 -1.73
C THR A 90 18.35 -9.48 -0.65
N VAL A 91 17.97 -10.48 0.15
CA VAL A 91 17.12 -10.29 1.34
C VAL A 91 17.78 -10.94 2.54
N LYS A 92 18.65 -10.18 3.21
CA LYS A 92 18.77 -10.24 4.66
C LYS A 92 19.40 -8.95 5.18
N ARG A 93 18.57 -8.05 5.69
CA ARG A 93 18.97 -7.13 6.75
C ARG A 93 17.92 -7.22 7.86
N SER A 94 18.34 -7.90 8.91
CA SER A 94 17.80 -7.88 10.28
C SER A 94 17.77 -6.47 10.84
#